data_AF-A0AAW1CW00-F1
#
_entry.id   AF-A0AAW1CW00-F1
#
_cell.length_a   1.000
_cell.length_b   1.000
_cell.length_c   1.000
_cell.angle_alpha   90.00
_cell.angle_beta   90.00
_cell.angle_gamma   90.00
#
_symmetry.space_group_name_H-M   'P 1'
#
loop_
_entity.id
_entity.type
_entity.pdbx_description
1 polymer ?
#
loop_
_entity_poly.entity_id
_entity_poly.type
_entity_poly.pdbx_seq_one_letter_code
_entity_poly.pdbx_strand_id
1 'polypeptide(L)'
;MSYNLDADRSKEPTLAEMTEAAIKVLNKNKNGFALFVEGGKIDLGHHATLATKALDETIELSKAVRVAMSLTDPSDTLIVVTADHAHTMTLSGYPARGADILKFAGKSEMDNMPYSILSYANGIKAGRNFMFKSDLGNSDSLYPSLVPMKDETHGGEDVPVYASGPWSHMLSGVYEQTLIPATLMFASCFGPGLTACNHYNFRQPRVESHQYTSYSPFNK
;
A
#
# COMPACT_ATOMS: atom_id res chain seq x y z
N MET A 1 5.68 1.97 -18.22
CA MET A 1 4.45 1.20 -18.40
C MET A 1 3.29 2.15 -18.61
N SER A 2 2.30 1.76 -19.40
CA SER A 2 1.02 2.45 -19.60
C SER A 2 0.10 2.22 -18.40
N TYR A 3 -0.98 3.01 -18.27
CA TYR A 3 -2.04 2.60 -17.33
C TYR A 3 -2.60 1.26 -17.78
N ASN A 4 -3.13 0.47 -16.87
CA ASN A 4 -3.66 -0.85 -17.12
C ASN A 4 -4.81 -0.82 -18.15
N LEU A 5 -5.72 0.16 -18.05
CA LEU A 5 -6.76 0.40 -19.06
C LEU A 5 -6.22 0.80 -20.44
N ASP A 6 -5.00 1.33 -20.52
CA ASP A 6 -4.38 1.84 -21.75
C ASP A 6 -3.30 0.88 -22.30
N ALA A 7 -2.97 -0.19 -21.59
CA ALA A 7 -1.81 -1.03 -21.87
C ALA A 7 -2.03 -2.00 -23.05
N ASP A 8 -1.05 -2.05 -23.96
CA ASP A 8 -0.99 -3.07 -25.00
C ASP A 8 -0.43 -4.38 -24.43
N ARG A 9 -1.30 -5.36 -24.20
CA ARG A 9 -0.96 -6.66 -23.59
C ARG A 9 -0.04 -7.55 -24.42
N SER A 10 0.19 -7.20 -25.68
CA SER A 10 1.22 -7.87 -26.49
C SER A 10 2.63 -7.39 -26.16
N LYS A 11 2.77 -6.24 -25.47
CA LYS A 11 4.06 -5.57 -25.19
C LYS A 11 4.32 -5.34 -23.71
N GLU A 12 3.27 -5.17 -22.90
CA GLU A 12 3.38 -4.80 -21.50
C GLU A 12 2.74 -5.86 -20.59
N PRO A 13 3.49 -6.44 -19.63
CA PRO A 13 2.92 -7.34 -18.65
C PRO A 13 2.06 -6.55 -17.65
N THR A 14 1.05 -7.22 -17.09
CA THR A 14 0.32 -6.77 -15.90
C THR A 14 1.24 -6.78 -14.67
N LEU A 15 0.85 -6.04 -13.63
CA LEU A 15 1.54 -6.08 -12.33
C LEU A 15 1.51 -7.50 -11.73
N ALA A 16 0.41 -8.22 -11.94
CA ALA A 16 0.26 -9.62 -11.55
C ALA A 16 1.26 -10.54 -12.25
N GLU A 17 1.44 -10.42 -13.57
CA GLU A 17 2.41 -11.22 -14.35
C GLU A 17 3.85 -10.89 -13.95
N MET A 18 4.17 -9.61 -13.71
CA MET A 18 5.50 -9.23 -13.21
C MET A 18 5.77 -9.82 -11.82
N THR A 19 4.77 -9.80 -10.94
CA THR A 19 4.86 -10.38 -9.58
C THR A 19 5.10 -11.89 -9.66
N GLU A 20 4.32 -12.60 -10.48
CA GLU A 20 4.51 -14.03 -10.71
C GLU A 20 5.92 -14.35 -11.22
N ALA A 21 6.39 -13.61 -12.24
CA ALA A 21 7.72 -13.81 -12.80
C ALA A 21 8.83 -13.56 -11.77
N ALA A 22 8.71 -12.49 -10.97
CA ALA A 22 9.66 -12.18 -9.91
C ALA A 22 9.71 -13.29 -8.85
N ILE A 23 8.56 -13.75 -8.36
CA ILE A 23 8.49 -14.83 -7.36
C ILE A 23 9.09 -16.12 -7.93
N LYS A 24 8.79 -16.49 -9.18
CA LYS A 24 9.37 -17.68 -9.83
C LYS A 24 10.89 -17.66 -9.91
N VAL A 25 11.49 -16.48 -10.04
CA VAL A 25 12.96 -16.33 -10.05
C VAL A 25 13.50 -16.34 -8.62
N LEU A 26 12.93 -15.53 -7.73
CA LEU A 26 13.40 -15.34 -6.36
C LEU A 26 13.27 -16.60 -5.50
N ASN A 27 12.20 -17.38 -5.71
CA ASN A 27 11.93 -18.62 -4.96
C ASN A 27 12.94 -19.75 -5.24
N LYS A 28 13.87 -19.54 -6.17
CA LYS A 28 15.02 -20.45 -6.38
C LYS A 28 16.07 -20.34 -5.27
N ASN A 29 16.08 -19.24 -4.52
CA ASN A 29 17.00 -19.04 -3.41
C ASN A 29 16.48 -19.72 -2.13
N LYS A 30 17.21 -20.71 -1.63
CA LYS A 30 16.86 -21.44 -0.41
C LYS A 30 16.95 -20.60 0.87
N ASN A 31 17.63 -19.46 0.84
CA ASN A 31 17.72 -18.54 1.97
C ASN A 31 16.57 -17.51 2.01
N GLY A 32 15.57 -17.65 1.12
CA GLY A 32 14.45 -16.74 1.01
C GLY A 32 14.75 -15.50 0.15
N PHE A 33 13.80 -14.56 0.14
CA PHE A 33 13.88 -13.33 -0.63
C PHE A 33 13.08 -12.19 0.02
N ALA A 34 13.40 -10.97 -0.37
CA ALA A 34 12.53 -9.81 -0.19
C ALA A 34 12.06 -9.36 -1.58
N LEU A 35 10.77 -9.05 -1.71
CA LEU A 35 10.17 -8.56 -2.94
C LEU A 35 9.32 -7.33 -2.63
N PHE A 36 9.57 -6.24 -3.34
CA PHE A 36 8.77 -5.04 -3.31
C PHE A 36 7.96 -4.96 -4.61
N VAL A 37 6.63 -4.81 -4.48
CA VAL A 37 5.69 -4.69 -5.60
C VAL A 37 4.90 -3.41 -5.40
N GLU A 38 4.91 -2.54 -6.41
CA GLU A 38 4.33 -1.20 -6.31
C GLU A 38 3.22 -1.01 -7.35
N GLY A 39 2.03 -0.61 -6.88
CA GLY A 39 0.95 -0.11 -7.73
C GLY A 39 1.11 1.39 -8.01
N GLY A 40 2.29 1.85 -8.44
CA GLY A 40 2.67 3.28 -8.40
C GLY A 40 1.85 4.21 -9.29
N LYS A 41 1.01 3.68 -10.19
CA LYS A 41 0.12 4.47 -11.04
C LYS A 41 -1.21 4.83 -10.38
N ILE A 42 -1.52 4.25 -9.21
CA ILE A 42 -2.65 4.67 -8.39
C ILE A 42 -2.52 6.17 -8.09
N ASP A 43 -1.33 6.57 -7.61
CA ASP A 43 -0.95 7.97 -7.33
C ASP A 43 -1.09 8.88 -8.54
N LEU A 44 -0.48 8.50 -9.68
CA LEU A 44 -0.57 9.29 -10.91
C LEU A 44 -2.02 9.46 -11.41
N GLY A 45 -2.86 8.44 -11.21
CA GLY A 45 -4.28 8.51 -11.52
C GLY A 45 -5.00 9.55 -10.66
N HIS A 46 -4.68 9.61 -9.36
CA HIS A 46 -5.24 10.59 -8.45
C HIS A 46 -4.75 12.01 -8.73
N HIS A 47 -3.44 12.21 -8.93
CA HIS A 47 -2.87 13.50 -9.34
C HIS A 47 -3.58 14.09 -10.56
N ALA A 48 -3.91 13.24 -11.54
CA ALA A 48 -4.64 13.63 -12.75
C ALA A 48 -6.16 13.75 -12.56
N THR A 49 -6.70 13.54 -11.36
CA THR A 49 -8.13 13.41 -11.04
C THR A 49 -8.89 12.37 -11.89
N LEU A 50 -8.19 11.32 -12.33
CA LEU A 50 -8.70 10.21 -13.14
C LEU A 50 -9.07 9.02 -12.23
N ALA A 51 -10.14 9.17 -11.44
CA ALA A 51 -10.53 8.16 -10.46
C ALA A 51 -10.78 6.76 -11.08
N THR A 52 -11.27 6.71 -12.33
CA THR A 52 -11.43 5.45 -13.07
C THR A 52 -10.09 4.70 -13.21
N LYS A 53 -9.01 5.38 -13.60
CA LYS A 53 -7.68 4.77 -13.73
C LYS A 53 -7.07 4.45 -12.37
N ALA A 54 -7.18 5.35 -11.39
CA ALA A 54 -6.67 5.10 -10.04
C ALA A 54 -7.27 3.84 -9.40
N LEU A 55 -8.59 3.64 -9.55
CA LEU A 55 -9.29 2.44 -9.04
C LEU A 55 -8.93 1.18 -9.83
N ASP A 56 -8.77 1.26 -11.15
CA ASP A 56 -8.32 0.12 -11.96
C ASP A 56 -6.87 -0.31 -11.62
N GLU A 57 -5.95 0.64 -11.43
CA GLU A 57 -4.59 0.36 -10.94
C GLU A 57 -4.60 -0.26 -9.53
N THR A 58 -5.54 0.17 -8.68
CA THR A 58 -5.74 -0.44 -7.35
C THR A 58 -6.20 -1.89 -7.46
N ILE A 59 -7.08 -2.19 -8.44
CA ILE A 59 -7.50 -3.56 -8.76
C ILE A 59 -6.31 -4.39 -9.26
N GLU A 60 -5.41 -3.84 -10.08
CA GLU A 60 -4.19 -4.52 -10.52
C GLU A 60 -3.26 -4.86 -9.35
N LEU A 61 -3.05 -3.93 -8.41
CA LEU A 61 -2.32 -4.22 -7.18
C LEU A 61 -2.99 -5.34 -6.38
N SER A 62 -4.32 -5.31 -6.25
CA SER A 62 -5.07 -6.39 -5.59
C SER A 62 -4.87 -7.76 -6.26
N LYS A 63 -4.83 -7.81 -7.60
CA LYS A 63 -4.52 -9.04 -8.35
C LYS A 63 -3.09 -9.50 -8.10
N ALA A 64 -2.12 -8.60 -8.08
CA ALA A 64 -0.72 -8.92 -7.79
C ALA A 64 -0.55 -9.51 -6.37
N VAL A 65 -1.24 -8.95 -5.37
CA VAL A 65 -1.29 -9.52 -4.01
C VAL A 65 -1.87 -10.93 -4.01
N ARG A 66 -2.98 -11.18 -4.72
CA ARG A 66 -3.55 -12.53 -4.84
C ARG A 66 -2.58 -13.53 -5.48
N VAL A 67 -1.86 -13.12 -6.53
CA VAL A 67 -0.83 -13.93 -7.16
C VAL A 67 0.27 -14.26 -6.15
N ALA A 68 0.79 -13.27 -5.42
CA ALA A 68 1.82 -13.49 -4.40
C ALA A 68 1.34 -14.48 -3.32
N MET A 69 0.13 -14.31 -2.80
CA MET A 69 -0.48 -15.23 -1.83
C MET A 69 -0.65 -16.65 -2.38
N SER A 70 -0.89 -16.81 -3.68
CA SER A 70 -1.04 -18.14 -4.30
C SER A 70 0.29 -18.86 -4.57
N LEU A 71 1.40 -18.11 -4.63
CA LEU A 71 2.73 -18.61 -4.99
C LEU A 71 3.68 -18.72 -3.79
N THR A 72 3.22 -18.41 -2.59
CA THR A 72 4.02 -18.41 -1.36
C THR A 72 3.29 -19.14 -0.24
N ASP A 73 4.03 -19.68 0.73
CA ASP A 73 3.46 -20.38 1.88
C ASP A 73 3.24 -19.38 3.03
N PRO A 74 2.01 -19.21 3.53
CA PRO A 74 1.75 -18.28 4.64
C PRO A 74 2.43 -18.67 5.96
N SER A 75 2.98 -19.88 6.08
CA SER A 75 3.75 -20.32 7.24
C SER A 75 5.19 -19.78 7.26
N ASP A 76 5.75 -19.40 6.11
CA ASP A 76 7.12 -18.89 5.98
C ASP A 76 7.22 -17.50 5.31
N THR A 77 6.13 -17.01 4.73
CA THR A 77 6.12 -15.75 3.99
C THR A 77 5.26 -14.71 4.69
N LEU A 78 5.87 -13.58 5.06
CA LEU A 78 5.17 -12.38 5.54
C LEU A 78 4.86 -11.47 4.35
N ILE A 79 3.57 -11.30 4.03
CA ILE A 79 3.07 -10.34 3.04
C ILE A 79 2.49 -9.14 3.79
N VAL A 80 2.96 -7.94 3.44
CA VAL A 80 2.45 -6.67 3.96
C VAL A 80 2.01 -5.79 2.80
N VAL A 81 0.79 -5.23 2.89
CA VAL A 81 0.22 -4.29 1.93
C VAL A 81 -0.09 -3.00 2.67
N THR A 82 0.41 -1.87 2.16
CA THR A 82 0.18 -0.54 2.70
C THR A 82 0.15 0.47 1.55
N ALA A 83 -0.21 1.72 1.86
CA ALA A 83 0.16 2.86 1.03
C ALA A 83 1.32 3.63 1.69
N ASP A 84 2.00 4.44 0.90
CA ASP A 84 2.99 5.42 1.36
C ASP A 84 2.32 6.70 1.86
N HIS A 85 1.24 7.13 1.21
CA HIS A 85 0.32 8.20 1.63
C HIS A 85 -1.07 8.01 0.99
N ALA A 86 -2.01 8.90 1.32
CA ALA A 86 -3.35 8.90 0.74
C ALA A 86 -3.50 9.98 -0.35
N HIS A 87 -4.74 10.27 -0.76
CA HIS A 87 -5.13 11.34 -1.68
C HIS A 87 -6.43 12.01 -1.20
N THR A 88 -6.71 13.21 -1.68
CA THR A 88 -7.89 13.99 -1.30
C THR A 88 -9.20 13.52 -1.95
N MET A 89 -9.25 12.26 -2.40
CA MET A 89 -10.45 11.66 -2.98
C MET A 89 -11.48 11.39 -1.88
N THR A 90 -12.73 11.77 -2.13
CA THR A 90 -13.86 11.54 -1.23
C THR A 90 -14.94 10.70 -1.90
N LEU A 91 -15.65 9.93 -1.07
CA LEU A 91 -16.80 9.12 -1.45
C LEU A 91 -18.09 9.74 -0.89
N SER A 92 -18.82 10.44 -1.75
CA SER A 92 -20.06 11.13 -1.43
C SER A 92 -21.28 10.20 -1.41
N GLY A 93 -22.16 10.40 -0.43
CA GLY A 93 -23.45 9.71 -0.30
C GLY A 93 -24.58 10.37 -1.11
N TYR A 94 -25.71 9.70 -1.38
CA TYR A 94 -26.15 8.40 -0.86
C TYR A 94 -26.55 7.45 -2.01
N PRO A 95 -25.59 6.93 -2.80
CA PRO A 95 -25.91 6.01 -3.89
C PRO A 95 -26.54 4.72 -3.36
N ALA A 96 -27.46 4.13 -4.14
CA ALA A 96 -28.05 2.84 -3.82
C ALA A 96 -26.99 1.73 -3.84
N ARG A 97 -27.20 0.66 -3.06
CA ARG A 97 -26.32 -0.52 -3.08
C ARG A 97 -26.26 -1.10 -4.50
N GLY A 98 -25.04 -1.33 -4.99
CA GLY A 98 -24.80 -1.85 -6.35
C GLY A 98 -24.77 -0.79 -7.44
N ALA A 99 -24.91 0.50 -7.09
CA ALA A 99 -24.63 1.59 -8.01
C ALA A 99 -23.16 1.58 -8.46
N ASP A 100 -22.93 1.98 -9.71
CA ASP A 100 -21.59 2.15 -10.25
C ASP A 100 -20.88 3.30 -9.54
N ILE A 101 -19.77 3.00 -8.87
CA ILE A 101 -18.98 3.94 -8.06
C ILE A 101 -18.46 5.12 -8.88
N LEU A 102 -18.33 4.95 -10.19
CA LEU A 102 -17.80 5.95 -11.11
C LEU A 102 -18.86 6.96 -11.55
N LYS A 103 -20.13 6.82 -11.13
CA LYS A 103 -21.25 7.63 -11.61
C LYS A 103 -21.70 8.68 -10.59
N PHE A 104 -22.81 9.34 -10.92
CA PHE A 104 -23.46 10.34 -10.08
C PHE A 104 -24.10 9.70 -8.85
N ALA A 105 -24.00 10.38 -7.70
CA ALA A 105 -24.65 9.98 -6.46
C ALA A 105 -26.09 10.50 -6.36
N GLY A 106 -26.35 11.70 -6.91
CA GLY A 106 -27.64 12.36 -6.82
C GLY A 106 -27.60 13.78 -7.36
N LYS A 107 -28.57 14.61 -6.92
CA LYS A 107 -28.63 16.05 -7.19
C LYS A 107 -28.56 16.84 -5.90
N SER A 108 -27.86 17.97 -5.92
CA SER A 108 -27.81 18.89 -4.78
C SER A 108 -29.14 19.60 -4.60
N GLU A 109 -29.62 19.71 -3.35
CA GLU A 109 -30.86 20.43 -3.03
C GLU A 109 -30.73 21.95 -3.17
N MET A 110 -29.50 22.48 -3.18
CA MET A 110 -29.26 23.93 -3.22
C MET A 110 -29.36 24.52 -4.62
N ASP A 111 -28.94 23.77 -5.64
CA ASP A 111 -28.88 24.26 -7.03
C ASP A 111 -29.42 23.25 -8.07
N ASN A 112 -29.93 22.11 -7.60
CA ASN A 112 -30.50 21.05 -8.43
C ASN A 112 -29.51 20.46 -9.46
N MET A 113 -28.20 20.66 -9.28
CA MET A 113 -27.16 20.10 -10.15
C MET A 113 -26.73 18.70 -9.69
N PRO A 114 -26.38 17.80 -10.62
CA PRO A 114 -25.86 16.48 -10.25
C PRO A 114 -24.49 16.56 -9.59
N TYR A 115 -24.21 15.65 -8.67
CA TYR A 115 -22.89 15.48 -8.05
C TYR A 115 -22.45 14.00 -8.10
N SER A 116 -21.14 13.77 -8.24
CA SER A 116 -20.55 12.44 -8.38
C SER A 116 -20.43 11.73 -7.04
N ILE A 117 -20.37 10.39 -7.08
CA ILE A 117 -20.00 9.60 -5.90
C ILE A 117 -18.54 9.90 -5.54
N LEU A 118 -17.64 9.95 -6.53
CA LEU A 118 -16.23 10.28 -6.30
C LEU A 118 -15.94 11.75 -6.61
N SER A 119 -15.17 12.43 -5.77
CA SER A 119 -14.70 13.80 -6.01
C SER A 119 -13.36 14.03 -5.31
N TYR A 120 -12.68 15.13 -5.60
CA TYR A 120 -11.42 15.50 -4.97
C TYR A 120 -11.52 16.85 -4.24
N ALA A 121 -10.71 17.07 -3.21
CA ALA A 121 -10.66 18.38 -2.57
C ALA A 121 -9.97 19.42 -3.49
N ASN A 122 -8.95 19.02 -4.23
CA ASN A 122 -8.26 19.87 -5.19
C ASN A 122 -7.87 19.10 -6.47
N GLY A 123 -7.37 19.79 -7.50
CA GLY A 123 -6.91 19.16 -8.74
C GLY A 123 -7.37 19.86 -10.02
N ILE A 124 -7.19 19.20 -11.16
CA ILE A 124 -7.20 19.80 -12.51
C ILE A 124 -8.48 20.56 -12.85
N LYS A 125 -9.64 19.96 -12.58
CA LYS A 125 -10.94 20.51 -12.99
C LYS A 125 -11.81 20.87 -11.79
N ALA A 126 -11.64 22.10 -11.33
CA ALA A 126 -12.47 22.63 -10.26
C ALA A 126 -13.79 23.23 -10.76
N GLY A 127 -14.86 23.00 -10.01
CA GLY A 127 -16.15 23.66 -10.21
C GLY A 127 -17.22 22.81 -10.87
N ARG A 128 -18.49 23.16 -10.60
CA ARG A 128 -19.67 22.33 -10.93
C ARG A 128 -20.11 22.40 -12.40
N ASN A 129 -19.68 23.41 -13.15
CA ASN A 129 -20.05 23.59 -14.57
C ASN A 129 -19.51 22.49 -15.50
N PHE A 130 -18.50 21.73 -15.05
CA PHE A 130 -17.89 20.67 -15.85
C PHE A 130 -18.69 19.36 -15.83
N MET A 131 -19.57 19.17 -14.84
CA MET A 131 -20.32 17.92 -14.61
C MET A 131 -21.36 17.63 -15.70
N PHE A 132 -21.87 18.67 -16.39
CA PHE A 132 -22.86 18.50 -17.46
C PHE A 132 -22.29 17.95 -18.78
N LYS A 133 -20.96 17.96 -18.94
CA LYS A 133 -20.29 17.52 -20.18
C LYS A 133 -19.45 16.27 -20.02
N SER A 134 -19.21 15.79 -18.79
CA SER A 134 -18.39 14.62 -18.54
C SER A 134 -19.25 13.35 -18.50
N ASP A 135 -19.03 12.47 -19.47
CA ASP A 135 -19.43 11.07 -19.35
C ASP A 135 -18.52 10.40 -18.32
N LEU A 136 -18.90 10.45 -17.04
CA LEU A 136 -18.13 9.87 -15.94
C LEU A 136 -18.02 8.34 -16.12
N GLY A 137 -16.92 7.75 -15.68
CA GLY A 137 -16.68 6.31 -15.74
C GLY A 137 -15.96 5.78 -16.97
N ASN A 138 -15.62 6.64 -17.95
CA ASN A 138 -14.61 6.30 -18.94
C ASN A 138 -13.20 6.45 -18.33
N SER A 139 -12.20 5.86 -18.99
CA SER A 139 -10.80 5.89 -18.53
C SER A 139 -10.24 7.31 -18.42
N ASP A 140 -10.59 8.19 -19.36
CA ASP A 140 -10.10 9.58 -19.41
C ASP A 140 -11.05 10.60 -18.75
N SER A 141 -12.07 10.12 -18.03
CA SER A 141 -13.01 10.99 -17.33
C SER A 141 -12.35 11.66 -16.13
N LEU A 142 -12.31 12.98 -16.16
CA LEU A 142 -11.85 13.81 -15.04
C LEU A 142 -12.97 14.02 -14.03
N TYR A 143 -12.69 13.72 -12.78
CA TYR A 143 -13.61 13.87 -11.66
C TYR A 143 -13.52 15.28 -11.07
N PRO A 144 -14.62 15.80 -10.50
CA PRO A 144 -14.68 17.17 -10.02
C PRO A 144 -13.77 17.39 -8.81
N SER A 145 -13.15 18.56 -8.77
CA SER A 145 -12.44 19.08 -7.59
C SER A 145 -13.04 20.38 -7.06
N LEU A 146 -12.72 20.76 -5.82
CA LEU A 146 -13.17 22.03 -5.22
C LEU A 146 -12.17 23.16 -5.49
N VAL A 147 -10.87 22.91 -5.35
CA VAL A 147 -9.80 23.89 -5.54
C VAL A 147 -8.99 23.57 -6.82
N PRO A 148 -8.89 24.48 -7.80
CA PRO A 148 -8.18 24.21 -9.05
C PRO A 148 -6.67 24.17 -8.81
N MET A 149 -6.03 23.08 -9.22
CA MET A 149 -4.59 22.87 -9.18
C MET A 149 -4.12 22.15 -10.45
N LYS A 150 -2.83 22.25 -10.81
CA LYS A 150 -2.29 21.54 -11.98
C LYS A 150 -2.29 20.02 -11.78
N ASP A 151 -2.13 19.61 -10.55
CA ASP A 151 -2.14 18.23 -10.07
C ASP A 151 -2.90 18.25 -8.74
N GLU A 152 -3.68 17.22 -8.48
CA GLU A 152 -4.25 16.98 -7.16
C GLU A 152 -3.14 16.70 -6.13
N THR A 153 -3.36 16.97 -4.85
CA THR A 153 -2.35 16.77 -3.80
C THR A 153 -2.53 15.46 -3.04
N HIS A 154 -1.46 14.91 -2.46
CA HIS A 154 -1.60 13.81 -1.51
C HIS A 154 -2.50 14.16 -0.33
N GLY A 155 -3.11 13.12 0.25
CA GLY A 155 -3.85 13.14 1.50
C GLY A 155 -2.91 12.87 2.68
N GLY A 156 -3.23 13.46 3.83
CA GLY A 156 -2.43 13.38 5.06
C GLY A 156 -3.08 12.52 6.16
N GLU A 157 -4.19 11.85 5.85
CA GLU A 157 -4.83 10.91 6.75
C GLU A 157 -4.07 9.58 6.84
N ASP A 158 -4.30 8.86 7.95
CA ASP A 158 -3.70 7.55 8.17
C ASP A 158 -4.08 6.57 7.07
N VAL A 159 -3.10 5.81 6.58
CA VAL A 159 -3.29 4.76 5.58
C VAL A 159 -3.33 3.36 6.22
N PRO A 160 -4.14 2.43 5.68
CA PRO A 160 -4.25 1.10 6.25
C PRO A 160 -3.01 0.25 5.96
N VAL A 161 -2.69 -0.63 6.90
CA VAL A 161 -1.71 -1.71 6.72
C VAL A 161 -2.43 -3.04 6.88
N TYR A 162 -2.27 -3.93 5.91
CA TYR A 162 -2.75 -5.30 5.94
C TYR A 162 -1.55 -6.24 5.97
N ALA A 163 -1.57 -7.25 6.83
CA ALA A 163 -0.46 -8.20 6.96
C ALA A 163 -0.96 -9.64 7.12
N SER A 164 -0.22 -10.58 6.54
CA SER A 164 -0.46 -12.03 6.66
C SER A 164 0.87 -12.77 6.70
N GLY A 165 0.97 -13.80 7.55
CA GLY A 165 2.15 -14.63 7.70
C GLY A 165 2.90 -14.44 9.02
N PRO A 166 4.17 -14.90 9.12
CA PRO A 166 4.95 -14.84 10.35
C PRO A 166 5.05 -13.43 10.92
N TRP A 167 4.79 -13.28 12.22
CA TRP A 167 4.85 -12.00 12.94
C TRP A 167 3.87 -10.90 12.49
N SER A 168 2.92 -11.20 11.59
CA SER A 168 1.89 -10.24 11.15
C SER A 168 1.10 -9.57 12.29
N HIS A 169 0.94 -10.25 13.43
CA HIS A 169 0.28 -9.71 14.63
C HIS A 169 0.97 -8.48 15.24
N MET A 170 2.24 -8.20 14.90
CA MET A 170 2.94 -6.98 15.31
C MET A 170 2.42 -5.73 14.61
N LEU A 171 1.80 -5.88 13.43
CA LEU A 171 1.22 -4.79 12.64
C LEU A 171 -0.26 -4.65 13.00
N SER A 172 -0.51 -4.19 14.23
CA SER A 172 -1.85 -3.95 14.76
C SER A 172 -1.95 -2.62 15.51
N GLY A 173 -3.13 -2.02 15.53
CA GLY A 173 -3.37 -0.71 16.15
C GLY A 173 -2.98 0.46 15.23
N VAL A 174 -2.55 1.56 15.85
CA VAL A 174 -2.07 2.78 15.16
C VAL A 174 -0.60 2.96 15.51
N TYR A 175 0.24 3.15 14.51
CA TYR A 175 1.69 3.23 14.66
C TYR A 175 2.31 4.07 13.56
N GLU A 176 3.52 4.55 13.82
CA GLU A 176 4.34 5.23 12.82
C GLU A 176 4.67 4.30 11.65
N GLN A 177 4.67 4.84 10.43
CA GLN A 177 4.99 4.09 9.20
C GLN A 177 6.35 3.38 9.27
N THR A 178 7.28 3.91 10.07
CA THR A 178 8.60 3.32 10.35
C THR A 178 8.55 1.96 11.04
N LEU A 179 7.43 1.57 11.67
CA LEU A 179 7.25 0.24 12.26
C LEU A 179 7.20 -0.86 11.19
N ILE A 180 6.75 -0.55 9.97
CA ILE A 180 6.63 -1.52 8.87
C ILE A 180 7.99 -2.14 8.53
N PRO A 181 9.03 -1.38 8.11
CA PRO A 181 10.34 -1.96 7.84
C PRO A 181 10.99 -2.57 9.09
N ALA A 182 10.75 -2.01 10.29
CA ALA A 182 11.24 -2.59 11.53
C ALA A 182 10.68 -4.00 11.78
N THR A 183 9.39 -4.22 11.51
CA THR A 183 8.74 -5.53 11.63
C THR A 183 9.24 -6.50 10.58
N LEU A 184 9.40 -6.06 9.32
CA LEU A 184 9.97 -6.89 8.25
C LEU A 184 11.39 -7.38 8.61
N MET A 185 12.24 -6.49 9.11
CA MET A 185 13.59 -6.82 9.58
C MET A 185 13.56 -7.78 10.77
N PHE A 186 12.70 -7.52 11.76
CA PHE A 186 12.54 -8.39 12.93
C PHE A 186 12.11 -9.81 12.53
N ALA A 187 11.09 -9.93 11.68
CA ALA A 187 10.49 -11.19 11.25
C ALA A 187 11.42 -12.02 10.36
N SER A 188 12.17 -11.37 9.47
CA SER A 188 13.13 -12.01 8.56
C SER A 188 14.51 -12.28 9.16
N CYS A 189 14.71 -11.91 10.43
CA CYS A 189 16.01 -11.98 11.11
C CYS A 189 17.14 -11.24 10.39
N PHE A 190 16.82 -10.10 9.78
CA PHE A 190 17.75 -9.29 9.01
C PHE A 190 18.04 -7.95 9.72
N GLY A 191 19.25 -7.42 9.50
CA GLY A 191 19.65 -6.11 9.99
C GLY A 191 20.26 -6.09 11.40
N PRO A 192 20.75 -4.93 11.85
CA PRO A 192 21.51 -4.79 13.11
C PRO A 192 20.63 -4.66 14.37
N GLY A 193 19.31 -4.56 14.22
CA GLY A 193 18.37 -4.35 15.31
C GLY A 193 17.97 -5.62 16.06
N LEU A 194 16.92 -5.52 16.88
CA LEU A 194 16.28 -6.70 17.47
C LEU A 194 15.68 -7.57 16.37
N THR A 195 15.91 -8.88 16.46
CA THR A 195 15.38 -9.86 15.51
C THR A 195 14.73 -11.05 16.21
N ALA A 196 13.79 -11.72 15.55
CA ALA A 196 13.14 -12.93 16.07
C ALA A 196 14.17 -14.03 16.40
N CYS A 197 15.25 -14.15 15.62
CA CYS A 197 16.31 -15.13 15.82
C CYS A 197 17.22 -14.80 17.02
N ASN A 198 17.40 -13.52 17.35
CA ASN A 198 18.21 -13.10 18.50
C ASN A 198 17.39 -12.98 19.80
N HIS A 199 16.05 -12.93 19.72
CA HIS A 199 15.17 -12.76 20.87
C HIS A 199 15.28 -13.90 21.89
N TYR A 200 15.63 -15.13 21.47
CA TYR A 200 15.82 -16.26 22.39
C TYR A 200 17.07 -16.15 23.27
N ASN A 201 18.07 -15.37 22.87
CA ASN A 201 19.30 -15.20 23.66
C ASN A 201 19.15 -14.19 24.81
N PHE A 202 18.11 -13.35 24.81
CA PHE A 202 17.89 -12.36 25.88
C PHE A 202 17.16 -12.92 27.11
N ARG A 203 16.58 -14.13 27.03
CA ARG A 203 15.93 -14.81 28.18
C ARG A 203 16.84 -15.75 28.95
N GLN A 204 18.08 -15.97 28.49
CA GLN A 204 19.09 -16.64 29.31
C GLN A 204 19.61 -15.63 30.33
N PRO A 205 19.52 -15.89 31.66
CA PRO A 205 20.22 -15.05 32.62
C PRO A 205 21.70 -15.05 32.25
N ARG A 206 22.33 -13.88 32.17
CA ARG A 206 23.79 -13.81 32.09
C ARG A 206 24.35 -14.47 33.34
N VAL A 207 24.78 -15.72 33.23
CA VAL A 207 25.64 -16.33 34.22
C VAL A 207 27.00 -15.68 34.02
N GLU A 208 27.22 -14.54 34.67
CA GLU A 208 28.55 -13.95 34.77
C GLU A 208 29.41 -14.91 35.60
N SER A 209 30.22 -15.73 34.94
CA SER A 209 31.30 -16.45 35.60
C SER A 209 32.36 -15.44 36.01
N HIS A 210 32.22 -14.85 37.19
CA HIS A 210 33.31 -14.14 37.84
C HIS A 210 34.40 -15.16 38.18
N GLN A 211 35.42 -15.26 37.31
CA GLN A 211 36.69 -15.84 37.67
C GLN A 211 37.35 -14.93 38.72
N TYR A 212 37.33 -15.36 39.97
CA TYR A 212 38.16 -14.77 41.02
C TYR A 212 39.63 -15.00 40.65
N THR A 213 40.32 -13.95 40.23
CA THR A 213 41.78 -13.91 40.20
C THR A 213 42.29 -13.73 41.63
N SER A 214 42.90 -14.77 42.19
CA SER A 214 43.63 -14.67 43.46
C SER A 214 44.93 -13.90 43.24
N TYR A 215 44.98 -12.65 43.69
CA TYR A 215 46.21 -11.89 43.83
C TYR A 215 46.88 -12.27 45.16
N SER A 216 48.10 -12.79 45.09
CA SER A 216 48.99 -13.02 46.24
C SER A 216 49.64 -11.71 46.67
N PRO A 217 49.72 -11.43 47.99
CA PRO A 217 50.76 -10.53 48.47
C PRO A 217 51.57 -11.13 49.62
N PHE A 218 52.82 -10.68 49.69
CA PHE A 218 53.82 -10.79 50.78
C PHE A 218 54.86 -11.91 50.70
N ASN A 219 55.94 -11.59 49.96
CA ASN A 219 57.31 -11.88 50.37
C ASN A 219 57.87 -10.65 51.09
N LYS A 220 57.90 -10.69 52.43
CA LYS A 220 58.90 -10.16 53.38
C LYS A 220 58.30 -10.10 54.78
#